data_AF-A0A352RVR5-F1
#
_entry.id   AF-A0A352RVR5-F1
#
_cell.length_a   1.000
_cell.length_b   1.000
_cell.length_c   1.000
_cell.angle_alpha   90.00
_cell.angle_beta   90.00
_cell.angle_gamma   90.00
#
_symmetry.space_group_name_H-M   'P 1'
#
loop_
_entity.id
_entity.type
_entity.pdbx_description
1 polymer ?
#
loop_
_entity_poly.entity_id
_entity_poly.type
_entity_poly.pdbx_seq_one_letter_code
_entity_poly.pdbx_strand_id
1 'polypeptide(L)'
;MATALAIASPFAATAQTNRPNILVIWGDDIGWQNVSAYGMGTMGYTTPNIDSIGMGGIRFTDHYGQPSCTAGRAAFITGQYPIRSGMTTVGQPGDKLGLKPESPSLVCISSFRD
;
A
#
# COMPACT_ATOMS: atom_id res chain seq x y z
N MET A 1 53.94 15.05 -1.16
CA MET A 1 52.51 15.37 -1.35
C MET A 1 52.22 15.34 -2.83
N ALA A 2 51.51 14.31 -3.31
CA ALA A 2 51.02 14.24 -4.68
C ALA A 2 49.60 13.67 -4.62
N THR A 3 48.63 14.56 -4.84
CA THR A 3 47.20 14.29 -4.84
C THR A 3 46.84 13.65 -6.18
N ALA A 4 46.35 12.41 -6.16
CA ALA A 4 45.78 11.76 -7.35
C ALA A 4 44.25 11.74 -7.21
N LEU A 5 43.60 12.54 -8.04
CA LEU A 5 42.16 12.68 -8.18
C LEU A 5 41.63 11.46 -8.97
N ALA A 6 40.88 10.57 -8.32
CA ALA A 6 40.19 9.48 -9.00
C ALA A 6 38.74 9.88 -9.30
N ILE A 7 38.36 9.69 -10.55
CA ILE A 7 37.19 10.24 -11.23
C ILE A 7 35.96 9.44 -10.79
N ALA A 8 35.00 10.08 -10.13
CA ALA A 8 33.71 9.46 -9.83
C ALA A 8 32.94 9.24 -11.13
N SER A 9 32.82 7.99 -11.54
CA SER A 9 31.95 7.60 -12.65
C SER A 9 30.50 7.80 -12.20
N PRO A 10 29.70 8.66 -12.86
CA PRO A 10 28.28 8.72 -12.55
C PRO A 10 27.68 7.41 -13.05
N PHE A 11 27.26 6.57 -12.10
CA PHE A 11 26.30 5.50 -12.38
C PHE A 11 24.96 6.19 -12.71
N ALA A 12 24.86 6.76 -13.90
CA ALA A 12 23.61 7.16 -14.48
C ALA A 12 22.93 5.87 -14.93
N ALA A 13 22.31 5.17 -13.98
CA ALA A 13 21.29 4.20 -14.30
C ALA A 13 20.21 4.98 -15.07
N THR A 14 20.20 4.85 -16.39
CA THR A 14 19.06 5.21 -17.22
C THR A 14 17.93 4.32 -16.76
N ALA A 15 17.16 4.78 -15.78
CA ALA A 15 15.91 4.15 -15.38
C ALA A 15 15.02 4.24 -16.62
N GLN A 16 14.98 3.15 -17.38
CA GLN A 16 14.00 2.96 -18.42
C GLN A 16 12.64 3.19 -17.78
N THR A 17 12.01 4.30 -18.14
CA THR A 17 10.72 4.79 -17.60
C THR A 17 9.58 3.94 -18.13
N ASN A 18 9.68 2.62 -18.06
CA ASN A 18 8.54 1.75 -18.28
C ASN A 18 7.65 1.91 -17.06
N ARG A 19 6.49 2.55 -17.26
CA ARG A 19 5.47 2.73 -16.24
C ARG A 19 5.13 1.36 -15.64
N PRO A 20 5.34 1.14 -14.33
CA PRO A 20 5.04 -0.15 -13.73
C PRO A 20 3.53 -0.38 -13.66
N ASN A 21 3.12 -1.63 -13.83
CA ASN A 21 1.75 -2.05 -13.52
C ASN A 21 1.63 -2.21 -12.00
N ILE A 22 0.75 -1.42 -11.38
CA ILE A 22 0.54 -1.43 -9.93
C ILE A 22 -0.73 -2.24 -9.63
N LEU A 23 -0.58 -3.37 -8.94
CA LEU A 23 -1.68 -4.20 -8.43
C LEU A 23 -1.70 -4.12 -6.90
N VAL A 24 -2.87 -3.80 -6.35
CA VAL A 24 -3.10 -3.79 -4.89
C VAL A 24 -4.09 -4.90 -4.56
N ILE A 25 -3.68 -5.83 -3.70
CA ILE A 25 -4.55 -6.86 -3.13
C ILE A 25 -4.90 -6.42 -1.70
N TRP A 26 -6.19 -6.27 -1.42
CA TRP A 26 -6.69 -5.77 -0.14
C TRP A 26 -7.53 -6.83 0.57
N GLY A 27 -6.99 -7.44 1.63
CA GLY A 27 -7.75 -8.37 2.46
C GLY A 27 -8.78 -7.65 3.34
N ASP A 28 -9.96 -8.24 3.52
CA ASP A 28 -10.99 -7.75 4.44
C ASP A 28 -10.99 -8.61 5.71
N ASP A 29 -11.01 -7.98 6.88
CA ASP A 29 -10.93 -8.65 8.18
C ASP A 29 -9.81 -9.72 8.31
N ILE A 30 -8.64 -9.44 7.73
CA ILE A 30 -7.46 -10.30 7.81
C ILE A 30 -6.53 -9.84 8.94
N GLY A 31 -6.41 -10.67 9.97
CA GLY A 31 -5.46 -10.48 11.06
C GLY A 31 -4.04 -10.92 10.70
N TRP A 32 -3.07 -10.45 11.50
CA TRP A 32 -1.64 -10.75 11.31
C TRP A 32 -1.34 -12.26 11.22
N GLN A 33 -1.99 -13.04 12.08
CA GLN A 33 -1.78 -14.48 12.19
C GLN A 33 -2.42 -15.28 11.04
N ASN A 34 -3.33 -14.68 10.26
CA ASN A 34 -4.03 -15.37 9.18
C ASN A 34 -3.15 -15.67 7.97
N VAL A 35 -2.11 -14.87 7.73
CA VAL A 35 -1.17 -15.08 6.63
C VAL A 35 0.00 -15.93 7.15
N SER A 36 0.25 -17.10 6.56
CA SER A 36 1.25 -18.04 7.09
C SER A 36 2.69 -17.51 7.02
N ALA A 37 3.00 -16.57 6.13
CA ALA A 37 4.27 -15.85 6.14
C ALA A 37 4.54 -15.06 7.45
N TYR A 38 3.51 -14.75 8.24
CA TYR A 38 3.61 -14.06 9.53
C TYR A 38 3.24 -14.96 10.71
N GLY A 39 2.17 -15.75 10.58
CA GLY A 39 1.68 -16.64 11.63
C GLY A 39 2.29 -18.05 11.60
N MET A 40 3.22 -18.35 10.70
CA MET A 40 3.88 -19.68 10.57
C MET A 40 2.88 -20.86 10.52
N GLY A 41 1.69 -20.63 9.94
CA GLY A 41 0.64 -21.63 9.82
C GLY A 41 -0.15 -21.93 11.09
N THR A 42 -0.06 -21.09 12.14
CA THR A 42 -0.79 -21.28 13.41
C THR A 42 -2.31 -21.41 13.25
N MET A 43 -2.89 -20.84 12.19
CA MET A 43 -4.32 -21.00 11.88
C MET A 43 -4.71 -22.40 11.34
N GLY A 44 -3.75 -23.32 11.16
CA GLY A 44 -3.98 -24.67 10.65
C GLY A 44 -3.97 -24.78 9.12
N TYR A 45 -3.69 -23.68 8.41
CA TYR A 45 -3.56 -23.64 6.97
C TYR A 45 -2.37 -22.78 6.53
N THR A 46 -2.02 -22.89 5.25
CA THR A 46 -0.98 -22.08 4.61
C THR A 46 -1.55 -21.26 3.46
N THR A 47 -0.89 -20.13 3.16
CA THR A 47 -1.23 -19.18 2.10
C THR A 47 -0.12 -19.14 1.05
N PRO A 48 0.18 -20.24 0.33
CA PRO A 48 1.40 -20.38 -0.46
C PRO A 48 1.60 -19.30 -1.53
N ASN A 49 0.50 -18.82 -2.15
CA ASN A 49 0.56 -17.75 -3.16
C ASN A 49 0.83 -16.35 -2.54
N ILE A 50 0.40 -16.11 -1.31
CA ILE A 50 0.68 -14.85 -0.60
C ILE A 50 2.10 -14.91 -0.02
N ASP A 51 2.48 -16.08 0.51
CA ASP A 51 3.80 -16.31 1.09
C ASP A 51 4.90 -16.14 0.04
N SER A 52 4.67 -16.60 -1.21
CA SER A 52 5.63 -16.42 -2.30
C SER A 52 5.88 -14.94 -2.64
N ILE A 53 4.85 -14.09 -2.57
CA ILE A 53 4.99 -12.64 -2.76
C ILE A 53 5.88 -12.04 -1.66
N GLY A 54 5.69 -12.45 -0.41
CA GLY A 54 6.50 -11.98 0.71
C GLY A 54 7.94 -12.50 0.68
N MET A 55 8.17 -13.75 0.26
CA MET A 55 9.51 -14.34 0.15
C MET A 55 10.31 -13.79 -1.04
N GLY A 56 9.65 -13.54 -2.17
CA GLY A 56 10.26 -12.95 -3.36
C GLY A 56 10.34 -11.42 -3.33
N GLY A 57 9.76 -10.78 -2.31
CA GLY A 57 9.66 -9.34 -2.18
C GLY A 57 10.03 -8.84 -0.79
N ILE A 58 9.26 -7.88 -0.30
CA ILE A 58 9.46 -7.27 1.03
C ILE A 58 8.27 -7.63 1.91
N ARG A 59 8.57 -8.01 3.16
CA ARG A 59 7.58 -8.17 4.23
C ARG A 59 7.78 -7.07 5.26
N PHE A 60 6.69 -6.41 5.65
CA PHE A 60 6.70 -5.42 6.70
C PHE A 60 6.40 -6.10 8.03
N THR A 61 7.20 -5.87 9.07
CA THR A 61 6.91 -6.30 10.45
C THR A 61 5.96 -5.34 11.16
N ASP A 62 5.90 -4.10 10.68
CA ASP A 62 5.15 -3.01 11.28
C ASP A 62 4.32 -2.32 10.19
N HIS A 63 3.04 -2.66 10.10
CA HIS A 63 2.07 -2.05 9.19
C HIS A 63 0.76 -1.79 9.94
N TYR A 64 0.28 -0.55 9.90
CA TYR A 64 -0.88 -0.10 10.66
C TYR A 64 -2.02 0.34 9.75
N GLY A 65 -3.23 -0.06 10.11
CA GLY A 65 -4.47 0.32 9.45
C GLY A 65 -5.46 0.96 10.41
N GLN A 66 -6.52 1.55 9.86
CA GLN A 66 -7.65 2.04 10.66
C GLN A 66 -8.56 0.86 11.04
N PRO A 67 -9.12 0.83 12.26
CA PRO A 67 -9.95 -0.27 12.75
C PRO A 67 -11.41 -0.17 12.23
N SER A 68 -11.59 0.04 10.93
CA SER A 68 -12.90 0.07 10.26
C SER A 68 -12.71 -0.09 8.75
N CYS A 69 -13.62 -0.85 8.09
CA CYS A 69 -13.61 -1.05 6.64
C CYS A 69 -13.68 0.29 5.89
N THR A 70 -14.56 1.19 6.33
CA THR A 70 -14.80 2.49 5.69
C THR A 70 -13.60 3.43 5.91
N ALA A 71 -13.14 3.53 7.15
CA ALA A 71 -12.01 4.39 7.50
C ALA A 71 -10.69 3.91 6.87
N GLY A 72 -10.44 2.61 6.89
CA GLY A 72 -9.22 2.01 6.33
C GLY A 72 -9.12 2.19 4.82
N ARG A 73 -10.21 1.90 4.10
CA ARG A 73 -10.26 2.10 2.64
C ARG A 73 -10.19 3.58 2.28
N ALA A 74 -10.87 4.46 3.01
CA ALA A 74 -10.79 5.90 2.78
C ALA A 74 -9.36 6.43 2.99
N ALA A 75 -8.69 6.01 4.07
CA ALA A 75 -7.32 6.42 4.36
C ALA A 75 -6.34 5.96 3.27
N PHE A 76 -6.50 4.74 2.77
CA PHE A 76 -5.67 4.24 1.69
C PHE A 76 -5.89 4.96 0.37
N ILE A 77 -7.16 5.08 -0.05
CA ILE A 77 -7.50 5.68 -1.34
C ILE A 77 -7.03 7.14 -1.39
N THR A 78 -7.20 7.87 -0.30
CA THR A 78 -6.91 9.31 -0.24
C THR A 78 -5.51 9.66 0.27
N GLY A 79 -4.83 8.73 0.95
CA GLY A 79 -3.59 9.01 1.67
C GLY A 79 -3.75 9.93 2.87
N GLN A 80 -4.98 10.12 3.37
CA GLN A 80 -5.30 11.05 4.45
C GLN A 80 -5.85 10.34 5.68
N TYR A 81 -5.69 10.93 6.86
CA TYR A 81 -6.40 10.48 8.05
C TYR A 81 -7.93 10.58 7.82
N PRO A 82 -8.74 9.58 8.24
CA PRO A 82 -10.17 9.55 7.97
C PRO A 82 -10.95 10.77 8.46
N ILE A 83 -10.45 11.44 9.50
CA ILE A 83 -11.07 12.68 10.01
C ILE A 83 -11.06 13.82 8.98
N ARG A 84 -10.14 13.82 8.02
CA ARG A 84 -10.07 14.82 6.95
C ARG A 84 -11.11 14.61 5.86
N SER A 85 -11.45 13.34 5.58
CA SER A 85 -12.49 12.97 4.62
C SER A 85 -13.87 12.84 5.26
N GLY A 86 -13.95 12.82 6.60
CA GLY A 86 -15.18 12.57 7.35
C GLY A 86 -15.54 11.08 7.46
N MET A 87 -14.75 10.19 6.87
CA MET A 87 -15.03 8.75 6.79
C MET A 87 -14.57 8.00 8.06
N THR A 88 -14.99 8.45 9.24
CA THR A 88 -14.55 7.90 10.53
C THR A 88 -15.41 6.74 11.05
N THR A 89 -16.63 6.59 10.54
CA THR A 89 -17.59 5.54 10.93
C THR A 89 -17.86 4.59 9.77
N VAL A 90 -18.53 3.46 10.06
CA VAL A 90 -18.99 2.54 9.02
C VAL A 90 -20.13 3.18 8.24
N GLY A 91 -19.94 3.36 6.93
CA GLY A 91 -21.01 3.86 6.05
C GLY A 91 -22.07 2.79 5.83
N GLN A 92 -23.34 3.17 5.96
CA GLN A 92 -24.49 2.35 5.61
C GLN A 92 -24.97 2.65 4.19
N PRO A 93 -25.58 1.67 3.50
CA PRO A 93 -26.25 1.93 2.23
C PRO A 93 -27.29 3.06 2.38
N GLY A 94 -27.16 4.10 1.55
CA GLY A 94 -28.06 5.26 1.58
C GLY A 94 -27.63 6.40 2.53
N ASP A 95 -26.49 6.27 3.20
CA ASP A 95 -25.94 7.37 3.99
C ASP A 95 -25.62 8.59 3.12
N LYS A 96 -25.92 9.77 3.66
CA LYS A 96 -25.61 11.06 3.02
C LYS A 96 -24.12 11.37 3.01
N LEU A 97 -23.35 10.69 3.88
CA LEU A 97 -21.92 10.91 4.06
C LEU A 97 -21.14 9.86 3.28
N GLY A 98 -20.19 10.31 2.47
CA GLY A 98 -19.37 9.46 1.61
C GLY A 98 -18.13 10.20 1.12
N LEU A 99 -17.23 9.47 0.45
CA LEU A 99 -16.07 10.08 -0.21
C LEU A 99 -16.56 11.04 -1.30
N LYS A 100 -16.09 12.29 -1.22
CA LYS A 100 -16.48 13.34 -2.17
C LYS A 100 -15.66 13.23 -3.46
N PRO A 101 -16.23 13.55 -4.64
CA PRO A 101 -15.51 13.51 -5.92
C PRO A 101 -14.24 14.35 -5.95
N GLU A 102 -14.20 15.45 -5.19
CA GLU A 102 -13.07 16.37 -5.13
C GLU A 102 -11.94 15.87 -4.21
N SER A 103 -12.17 14.77 -3.48
CA SER A 103 -11.17 14.21 -2.58
C SER A 103 -10.02 13.63 -3.42
N PRO A 104 -8.76 13.99 -3.12
CA PRO A 104 -7.63 13.42 -3.86
C PRO A 104 -7.63 11.90 -3.67
N SER A 105 -7.39 11.16 -4.75
CA SER A 105 -7.32 9.70 -4.71
C SER A 105 -6.15 9.17 -5.51
N LEU A 106 -5.62 8.01 -5.10
CA LEU A 106 -4.56 7.30 -5.81
C LEU A 106 -4.89 7.09 -7.29
N VAL A 107 -6.15 6.78 -7.60
CA VAL A 107 -6.64 6.54 -8.97
C VAL A 107 -6.65 7.83 -9.80
N CYS A 108 -7.07 8.94 -9.19
CA CYS A 108 -7.08 10.23 -9.85
C CYS A 108 -5.65 10.68 -10.21
N ILE A 109 -4.72 10.58 -9.27
CA ILE A 109 -3.32 11.01 -9.47
C ILE A 109 -2.56 10.12 -10.46
N SER A 110 -2.85 8.82 -10.49
CA SER A 110 -2.23 7.93 -11.48
C SER A 110 -2.73 8.19 -12.91
N SER A 111 -3.95 8.72 -13.06
CA SER A 111 -4.55 9.04 -14.36
C SER A 111 -4.09 10.39 -14.94
N PHE A 112 -3.53 11.29 -14.12
CA PHE A 112 -3.02 12.60 -14.56
C PHE A 112 -1.64 12.56 -15.23
N ARG A 113 -1.01 11.39 -15.31
CA ARG A 113 0.35 11.19 -15.87
C ARG A 113 0.35 10.51 -17.24
N ASP A 114 -0.81 10.41 -17.87
CA ASP A 114 -1.02 10.03 -19.28
C ASP A 114 -1.35 11.27 -20.11
#